data_AF-A0A3D2SH63-F1
#
_entry.id   AF-A0A3D2SH63-F1
#
_cell.length_a   1.000
_cell.length_b   1.000
_cell.length_c   1.000
_cell.angle_alpha   90.00
_cell.angle_beta   90.00
_cell.angle_gamma   90.00
#
_symmetry.space_group_name_H-M   'P 1'
#
loop_
_entity.id
_entity.type
_entity.pdbx_description
1 polymer ?
#
loop_
_entity_poly.entity_id
_entity_poly.type
_entity_poly.pdbx_seq_one_letter_code
_entity_poly.pdbx_strand_id
1 'polypeptide(L)'
;ALPEIVLYVGGALFQAIFLCGQIMNTVASGLATHASAARLIHIMGKDGIFYKKIFGSFNARLGTPLYSVLVIGAISMTAMLLDLATVVSLISFGALIAFTAVNFSVFMHFYIKKGENKGWNNIFKNLVLPIFSVAAIVCLWFNLDAAALHFGCVWLSLGIAIFIYKKLRKQSVVMSNA
;
A
#
# COMPACT_ATOMS: atom_id res chain seq x y z
N ALA A 1 9.61 20.28 16.25
CA ALA A 1 9.72 19.18 17.23
C ALA A 1 11.13 18.58 17.27
N LEU A 2 11.47 17.53 16.50
CA LEU A 2 12.81 16.89 16.55
C LEU A 2 14.01 17.84 16.38
N PRO A 3 14.07 18.73 15.37
CA PRO A 3 15.23 19.61 15.20
C PRO A 3 15.39 20.65 16.32
N GLU A 4 14.30 21.08 16.96
CA GLU A 4 14.35 22.02 18.09
C GLU A 4 14.82 21.33 19.37
N ILE A 5 14.39 20.08 19.61
CA ILE A 5 14.85 19.28 20.76
C ILE A 5 16.36 19.00 20.63
N VAL A 6 16.83 18.71 19.41
CA VAL A 6 18.24 18.44 19.12
C VAL A 6 19.11 19.70 19.27
N LEU A 7 18.58 20.88 18.90
CA LEU A 7 19.23 22.16 19.19
C LEU A 7 19.42 22.38 20.70
N TYR A 8 18.38 22.10 21.50
CA TYR A 8 18.42 22.28 22.96
C TYR A 8 19.42 21.36 23.68
N VAL A 9 19.66 20.16 23.14
CA VAL A 9 20.51 19.15 23.79
C VAL A 9 21.98 19.20 23.33
N GLY A 10 22.25 19.54 22.06
CA GLY A 10 23.58 19.38 21.46
C GLY A 10 24.15 20.57 20.70
N GLY A 11 23.43 21.70 20.63
CA GLY A 11 23.86 22.88 19.87
C GLY A 11 23.73 22.74 18.34
N ALA A 12 24.09 23.81 17.62
CA ALA A 12 23.82 23.96 16.18
C ALA A 12 24.52 22.91 15.29
N LEU A 13 25.73 22.46 15.65
CA LEU A 13 26.44 21.42 14.90
C LEU A 13 25.72 20.07 14.95
N PHE A 14 25.21 19.70 16.13
CA PHE A 14 24.47 18.44 16.30
C PHE A 14 23.14 18.47 15.55
N GLN A 15 22.42 19.60 15.57
CA GLN A 15 21.22 19.80 14.77
C GLN A 15 21.48 19.66 13.27
N ALA A 16 22.57 20.25 12.75
CA ALA A 16 22.90 20.19 11.33
C ALA A 16 23.17 18.75 10.86
N ILE A 17 23.93 17.96 11.62
CA ILE A 17 24.21 16.56 11.30
C ILE A 17 22.92 15.73 11.27
N PHE A 18 22.06 15.89 12.29
CA PHE A 18 20.77 15.19 12.36
C PHE A 18 19.83 15.59 11.24
N LEU A 19 19.77 16.87 10.88
CA LEU A 19 18.95 17.36 9.79
C LEU A 19 19.41 16.76 8.45
N CYS A 20 20.72 16.76 8.19
CA CYS A 20 21.30 16.11 7.00
C CYS A 20 20.94 14.62 6.95
N GLY A 21 21.08 13.90 8.07
CA GLY A 21 20.70 12.49 8.18
C GLY A 21 19.22 12.27 7.89
N GLN A 22 18.34 13.12 8.42
CA GLN A 22 16.90 13.02 8.21
C GLN A 22 16.51 13.30 6.75
N ILE A 23 17.13 14.28 6.11
CA ILE A 23 16.93 14.57 4.68
C ILE A 23 17.36 13.36 3.84
N MET A 24 18.55 12.80 4.11
CA MET A 24 19.04 11.62 3.42
C MET A 24 18.09 10.41 3.60
N ASN A 25 17.62 10.16 4.83
CA ASN A 25 16.67 9.09 5.11
C ASN A 25 15.34 9.28 4.36
N THR A 26 14.82 10.51 4.31
CA THR A 26 13.56 10.83 3.64
C THR A 26 13.68 10.62 2.13
N VAL A 27 14.79 11.06 1.52
CA VAL A 27 15.06 10.85 0.09
C VAL A 27 15.20 9.35 -0.22
N ALA A 28 15.96 8.61 0.60
CA ALA A 28 16.15 7.17 0.42
C ALA A 28 14.82 6.39 0.52
N SER A 29 14.00 6.69 1.53
CA SER A 29 12.67 6.07 1.71
C SER A 29 11.71 6.41 0.58
N GLY A 30 11.73 7.66 0.10
CA GLY A 30 10.92 8.11 -1.03
C GLY A 30 11.26 7.36 -2.33
N LEU A 31 12.55 7.24 -2.65
CA LEU A 31 13.02 6.48 -3.81
C LEU A 31 12.67 4.99 -3.71
N ALA A 32 12.86 4.39 -2.54
CA ALA A 32 12.52 2.98 -2.30
C ALA A 32 11.01 2.71 -2.49
N THR A 33 10.16 3.62 -2.00
CA THR A 33 8.70 3.52 -2.13
C THR A 33 8.25 3.70 -3.58
N HIS A 34 8.83 4.67 -4.29
CA HIS A 34 8.55 4.92 -5.70
C HIS A 34 8.90 3.70 -6.57
N ALA A 35 10.06 3.09 -6.34
CA ALA A 35 10.49 1.88 -7.06
C ALA A 35 9.59 0.67 -6.73
N SER A 36 9.20 0.49 -5.47
CA SER A 36 8.34 -0.61 -5.03
C SER A 36 6.94 -0.52 -5.61
N ALA A 37 6.35 0.69 -5.63
CA ALA A 37 5.06 0.93 -6.28
C ALA A 37 5.12 0.64 -7.79
N ALA A 38 6.21 1.01 -8.47
CA ALA A 38 6.36 0.77 -9.91
C ALA A 38 6.41 -0.70 -10.26
N ARG A 39 7.06 -1.50 -9.42
CA ARG A 39 7.07 -2.95 -9.55
C ARG A 39 5.69 -3.55 -9.33
N LEU A 40 4.94 -3.09 -8.32
CA LEU A 40 3.58 -3.57 -8.06
C LEU A 40 2.65 -3.33 -9.25
N ILE A 41 2.62 -2.10 -9.81
CA ILE A 41 1.80 -1.79 -10.98
C ILE A 41 2.20 -2.65 -12.19
N HIS A 42 3.51 -2.86 -12.40
CA HIS A 42 3.98 -3.71 -13.48
C HIS A 42 3.56 -5.17 -13.32
N ILE A 43 3.68 -5.74 -12.12
CA ILE A 43 3.23 -7.11 -11.81
C ILE A 43 1.72 -7.24 -12.03
N MET A 44 0.93 -6.29 -11.54
CA MET A 44 -0.51 -6.25 -11.78
C MET A 44 -0.84 -6.13 -13.27
N GLY A 45 -0.06 -5.37 -14.04
CA GLY A 45 -0.17 -5.30 -15.50
C GLY A 45 0.16 -6.62 -16.20
N LYS A 46 1.19 -7.35 -15.74
CA LYS A 46 1.57 -8.67 -16.25
C LYS A 46 0.48 -9.71 -16.01
N ASP A 47 -0.13 -9.68 -14.84
CA ASP A 47 -1.20 -10.59 -14.42
C ASP A 47 -2.55 -10.27 -15.10
N GLY A 48 -2.54 -9.38 -16.11
CA GLY A 48 -3.71 -9.00 -16.90
C GLY A 48 -4.71 -8.14 -16.12
N ILE A 49 -4.29 -7.58 -14.97
CA ILE A 49 -5.17 -6.72 -14.18
C ILE A 49 -5.37 -5.36 -14.88
N PHE A 50 -4.34 -4.89 -15.58
CA PHE A 50 -4.34 -3.68 -16.42
C PHE A 50 -4.06 -4.04 -17.89
N TYR A 51 -4.34 -3.11 -18.83
CA TYR A 51 -4.16 -3.35 -20.27
C TYR A 51 -2.70 -3.77 -20.58
N LYS A 52 -2.55 -5.03 -20.99
CA LYS A 52 -1.28 -5.77 -21.07
C LYS A 52 -0.22 -5.10 -21.94
N LYS A 53 -0.62 -4.32 -22.96
CA LYS A 53 0.30 -3.65 -23.89
C LYS A 53 1.02 -2.43 -23.31
N ILE A 54 0.44 -1.72 -22.34
CA ILE A 54 1.02 -0.47 -21.81
C ILE A 54 1.77 -0.74 -20.51
N PHE A 55 1.15 -1.47 -19.57
CA PHE A 55 1.75 -1.74 -18.26
C PHE A 55 2.59 -3.03 -18.21
N GLY A 56 2.39 -3.94 -19.17
CA GLY A 56 3.20 -5.15 -19.34
C GLY A 56 4.40 -4.98 -20.28
N SER A 57 4.58 -3.80 -20.90
CA SER A 57 5.70 -3.55 -21.81
C SER A 57 7.00 -3.44 -21.02
N PHE A 58 7.87 -4.44 -21.18
CA PHE A 58 9.22 -4.47 -20.62
C PHE A 58 10.18 -3.80 -21.61
N ASN A 59 10.93 -2.79 -21.18
CA ASN A 59 12.01 -2.26 -22.00
C ASN A 59 13.27 -3.11 -21.76
N ALA A 60 13.59 -3.99 -22.71
CA ALA A 60 14.68 -4.97 -22.62
C ALA A 60 16.06 -4.35 -22.35
N ARG A 61 16.24 -3.06 -22.65
CA ARG A 61 17.52 -2.36 -22.50
C ARG A 61 17.78 -1.80 -21.10
N LEU A 62 16.71 -1.50 -20.35
CA LEU A 62 16.79 -0.80 -19.05
C LEU A 62 16.46 -1.70 -17.86
N GLY A 63 15.97 -2.92 -18.09
CA GLY A 63 15.56 -3.85 -17.04
C GLY A 63 14.44 -3.33 -16.12
N THR A 64 13.81 -2.21 -16.47
CA THR A 64 12.86 -1.49 -15.63
C THR A 64 11.56 -1.20 -16.40
N PRO A 65 10.39 -1.27 -15.72
CA PRO A 65 9.10 -0.99 -16.33
C PRO A 65 8.88 0.53 -16.46
N LEU A 66 9.47 1.15 -17.48
CA LEU A 66 9.44 2.61 -17.72
C LEU A 66 8.05 3.23 -17.57
N TYR A 67 7.02 2.64 -18.20
CA TYR A 67 5.66 3.17 -18.14
C TYR A 67 5.10 3.17 -16.72
N SER A 68 5.41 2.16 -15.91
CA SER A 68 4.96 2.11 -14.51
C SER A 68 5.67 3.16 -13.66
N VAL A 69 6.97 3.36 -13.88
CA VAL A 69 7.76 4.40 -13.19
C VAL A 69 7.27 5.80 -13.55
N LEU A 70 7.01 6.06 -14.84
CA LEU A 70 6.49 7.35 -15.31
C LEU A 70 5.10 7.66 -14.76
N VAL A 71 4.18 6.69 -14.77
CA VAL A 71 2.83 6.86 -14.22
C VAL A 71 2.90 7.20 -12.74
N ILE A 72 3.72 6.48 -11.97
CA ILE A 72 3.85 6.80 -10.54
C ILE A 72 4.58 8.13 -10.34
N GLY A 73 5.56 8.45 -11.18
CA GLY A 73 6.21 9.77 -11.14
C GLY A 73 5.19 10.90 -11.34
N ALA A 74 4.29 10.76 -12.30
CA ALA A 74 3.20 11.72 -12.53
C ALA A 74 2.23 11.80 -11.34
N ILE A 75 1.89 10.66 -10.72
CA ILE A 75 1.07 10.63 -9.50
C ILE A 75 1.82 11.31 -8.35
N SER A 76 3.12 11.04 -8.15
CA SER A 76 3.92 11.67 -7.10
C SER A 76 4.01 13.19 -7.26
N MET A 77 3.96 13.74 -8.48
CA MET A 77 3.91 15.19 -8.69
C MET A 77 2.64 15.83 -8.11
N THR A 78 1.53 15.08 -7.98
CA THR A 78 0.31 15.59 -7.32
C THR A 78 0.50 15.89 -5.84
N ALA A 79 1.58 15.39 -5.22
CA ALA A 79 1.93 15.73 -3.84
C ALA A 79 2.18 17.23 -3.62
N MET A 80 2.50 18.00 -4.68
CA MET A 80 2.66 19.46 -4.56
C MET A 80 1.36 20.20 -4.21
N LEU A 81 0.19 19.59 -4.44
CA LEU A 81 -1.12 20.18 -4.22
C LEU A 81 -1.79 19.70 -2.92
N LEU A 82 -1.20 18.71 -2.24
CA LEU A 82 -1.79 18.05 -1.08
C LEU A 82 -1.04 18.43 0.19
N ASP A 83 -1.78 18.67 1.26
CA ASP A 83 -1.19 18.94 2.57
C ASP A 83 -0.72 17.64 3.25
N LEU A 84 0.33 17.73 4.07
CA LEU A 84 0.92 16.58 4.75
C LEU A 84 -0.11 15.83 5.61
N ALA A 85 -1.00 16.55 6.31
CA ALA A 85 -2.03 15.93 7.13
C ALA A 85 -3.00 15.07 6.30
N THR A 86 -3.35 15.54 5.09
CA THR A 86 -4.20 14.80 4.16
C THR A 86 -3.50 13.56 3.62
N VAL A 87 -2.22 13.66 3.26
CA VAL A 87 -1.43 12.54 2.74
C VAL A 87 -1.26 11.45 3.80
N VAL A 88 -0.93 11.82 5.04
CA VAL A 88 -0.81 10.87 6.15
C VAL A 88 -2.14 10.15 6.42
N SER A 89 -3.26 10.89 6.39
CA SER A 89 -4.59 10.32 6.57
C SER A 89 -4.96 9.34 5.46
N LEU A 90 -4.64 9.66 4.20
CA LEU A 90 -4.87 8.79 3.04
C LEU A 90 -4.05 7.49 3.12
N ILE A 91 -2.78 7.59 3.53
CA ILE A 91 -1.91 6.42 3.70
C ILE A 91 -2.47 5.49 4.79
N SER A 92 -2.84 6.05 5.94
CA SER A 92 -3.41 5.28 7.06
C SER A 92 -4.70 4.57 6.65
N PHE A 93 -5.59 5.27 5.97
CA PHE A 93 -6.84 4.69 5.47
C PHE A 93 -6.61 3.57 4.45
N GLY A 94 -5.74 3.80 3.47
CA GLY A 94 -5.40 2.80 2.45
C GLY A 94 -4.80 1.53 3.07
N ALA A 95 -3.92 1.69 4.05
CA ALA A 95 -3.34 0.57 4.80
C ALA A 95 -4.42 -0.21 5.57
N LEU A 96 -5.34 0.49 6.24
CA LEU A 96 -6.46 -0.12 6.97
C LEU A 96 -7.36 -0.97 6.06
N ILE A 97 -7.75 -0.46 4.88
CA ILE A 97 -8.50 -1.28 3.92
C ILE A 97 -7.67 -2.47 3.46
N ALA A 98 -6.41 -2.25 3.06
CA ALA A 98 -5.57 -3.32 2.53
C ALA A 98 -5.40 -4.44 3.56
N PHE A 99 -5.15 -4.11 4.83
CA PHE A 99 -5.03 -5.08 5.90
C PHE A 99 -6.37 -5.78 6.21
N THR A 100 -7.49 -5.06 6.13
CA THR A 100 -8.82 -5.68 6.27
C THR A 100 -9.10 -6.67 5.15
N ALA A 101 -8.80 -6.30 3.90
CA ALA A 101 -9.00 -7.15 2.72
C ALA A 101 -8.08 -8.38 2.74
N VAL A 102 -6.82 -8.24 3.17
CA VAL A 102 -5.89 -9.36 3.36
C VAL A 102 -6.41 -10.31 4.45
N ASN A 103 -6.84 -9.79 5.61
CA ASN A 103 -7.43 -10.62 6.67
C ASN A 103 -8.67 -11.37 6.18
N PHE A 104 -9.55 -10.70 5.43
CA PHE A 104 -10.72 -11.33 4.83
C PHE A 104 -10.33 -12.41 3.80
N SER A 105 -9.32 -12.15 2.97
CA SER A 105 -8.80 -13.12 2.00
C SER A 105 -8.18 -14.35 2.67
N VAL A 106 -7.40 -14.14 3.74
CA VAL A 106 -6.83 -15.22 4.56
C VAL A 106 -7.95 -16.06 5.18
N PHE A 107 -8.96 -15.41 5.77
CA PHE A 107 -10.14 -16.09 6.30
C PHE A 107 -10.83 -16.94 5.22
N MET A 108 -11.21 -16.34 4.08
CA MET A 108 -11.86 -17.06 2.99
C MET A 108 -11.02 -18.22 2.45
N HIS A 109 -9.71 -18.02 2.27
CA HIS A 109 -8.82 -19.01 1.69
C HIS A 109 -8.55 -20.18 2.64
N PHE A 110 -8.24 -19.91 3.91
CA PHE A 110 -7.91 -20.96 4.88
C PHE A 110 -9.14 -21.65 5.48
N TYR A 111 -10.18 -20.89 5.83
CA TYR A 111 -11.40 -21.47 6.44
C TYR A 111 -12.32 -22.12 5.43
N ILE A 112 -12.61 -21.45 4.31
CA ILE A 112 -13.64 -21.93 3.37
C ILE A 112 -13.02 -22.81 2.27
N LYS A 113 -11.87 -22.41 1.71
CA LYS A 113 -11.33 -23.07 0.51
C LYS A 113 -10.42 -24.27 0.80
N LYS A 114 -9.60 -24.20 1.86
CA LYS A 114 -8.66 -25.27 2.22
C LYS A 114 -9.17 -26.22 3.30
N GLY A 115 -10.11 -25.80 4.17
CA GLY A 115 -10.67 -26.69 5.19
C GLY A 115 -9.62 -27.33 6.13
N GLU A 116 -8.46 -26.69 6.30
CA GLU A 116 -7.33 -27.20 7.12
C GLU A 116 -7.56 -26.94 8.61
N ASN A 117 -8.70 -27.38 9.14
CA ASN A 117 -9.05 -27.36 10.57
C ASN A 117 -8.42 -28.52 11.36
N LYS A 118 -7.51 -29.30 10.76
CA LYS A 118 -6.93 -30.51 11.37
C LYS A 118 -5.53 -30.24 11.91
N GLY A 119 -5.45 -29.68 13.11
CA GLY A 119 -4.22 -29.62 13.91
C GLY A 119 -4.17 -28.40 14.83
N TRP A 120 -3.88 -28.61 16.12
CA TRP A 120 -3.78 -27.53 17.13
C TRP A 120 -2.80 -26.42 16.74
N ASN A 121 -1.68 -26.76 16.06
CA ASN A 121 -0.71 -25.80 15.56
C ASN A 121 -1.26 -24.96 14.38
N ASN A 122 -2.13 -25.54 13.55
CA ASN A 122 -2.78 -24.84 12.45
C ASN A 122 -3.91 -23.93 12.95
N ILE A 123 -4.63 -24.31 14.00
CA ILE A 123 -5.65 -23.46 14.63
C ILE A 123 -4.99 -22.23 15.26
N PHE A 124 -3.88 -22.40 15.97
CA PHE A 124 -3.17 -21.26 16.55
C PHE A 124 -2.64 -20.29 15.47
N LYS A 125 -2.10 -20.82 14.37
CA LYS A 125 -1.58 -19.99 13.26
C LYS A 125 -2.65 -19.40 12.36
N ASN A 126 -3.74 -20.11 12.08
CA ASN A 126 -4.79 -19.67 11.15
C ASN A 126 -5.96 -18.95 11.84
N LEU A 127 -6.10 -19.04 13.16
CA LEU A 127 -7.22 -18.41 13.88
C LEU A 127 -6.75 -17.34 14.86
N VAL A 128 -5.82 -17.67 15.76
CA VAL A 128 -5.40 -16.74 16.83
C VAL A 128 -4.65 -15.54 16.25
N LEU A 129 -3.70 -15.79 15.34
CA LEU A 129 -2.92 -14.75 14.67
C LEU A 129 -3.81 -13.79 13.83
N PRO A 130 -4.73 -14.27 12.98
CA PRO A 130 -5.66 -13.39 12.27
C PRO A 130 -6.66 -12.67 13.18
N ILE A 131 -7.16 -13.29 14.25
CA ILE A 131 -8.04 -12.61 15.21
C ILE A 131 -7.33 -11.42 15.86
N PHE A 132 -6.06 -11.58 16.25
CA PHE A 132 -5.29 -10.48 16.83
C PHE A 132 -5.08 -9.34 15.81
N SER A 133 -4.85 -9.69 14.53
CA SER A 133 -4.77 -8.71 13.45
C SER A 133 -6.10 -7.97 13.24
N VAL A 134 -7.23 -8.68 13.23
CA VAL A 134 -8.56 -8.07 13.11
C VAL A 134 -8.86 -7.17 14.30
N ALA A 135 -8.55 -7.61 15.53
CA ALA A 135 -8.75 -6.80 16.73
C ALA A 135 -7.93 -5.50 16.69
N ALA A 136 -6.65 -5.58 16.27
CA ALA A 136 -5.80 -4.41 16.10
C ALA A 136 -6.35 -3.46 15.02
N ILE A 137 -6.81 -3.99 13.87
CA ILE A 137 -7.42 -3.22 12.79
C ILE A 137 -8.69 -2.51 13.27
N VAL A 138 -9.57 -3.20 14.00
CA VAL A 138 -10.80 -2.63 14.55
C VAL A 138 -10.49 -1.51 15.55
N CYS A 139 -9.50 -1.71 16.43
CA CYS A 139 -9.06 -0.67 17.36
C CYS A 139 -8.51 0.57 16.63
N LEU A 140 -7.76 0.35 15.55
CA LEU A 140 -7.21 1.44 14.74
C LEU A 140 -8.30 2.18 13.95
N TRP A 141 -9.35 1.48 13.50
CA TRP A 141 -10.54 2.10 12.89
C TRP A 141 -11.25 3.06 13.86
N PHE A 142 -11.40 2.69 15.13
CA PHE A 142 -12.04 3.55 16.13
C PHE A 142 -11.20 4.78 16.50
N ASN A 143 -9.88 4.72 16.35
CA ASN A 143 -8.98 5.84 16.60
C ASN A 143 -8.71 6.71 15.36
N LEU A 144 -9.30 6.37 14.20
CA LEU A 144 -9.03 7.07 12.96
C LEU A 144 -9.85 8.37 12.86
N ASP A 145 -9.18 9.44 12.43
CA ASP A 145 -9.77 10.76 12.23
C ASP A 145 -10.96 10.73 11.24
N ALA A 146 -12.02 11.49 11.54
CA ALA A 146 -13.24 11.55 10.72
C ALA A 146 -12.97 12.04 9.28
N ALA A 147 -11.91 12.82 9.06
CA ALA A 147 -11.47 13.21 7.73
C ALA A 147 -10.98 11.99 6.92
N ALA A 148 -10.21 11.09 7.54
CA ALA A 148 -9.71 9.89 6.88
C ALA A 148 -10.85 8.96 6.45
N LEU A 149 -11.95 8.92 7.21
CA LEU A 149 -13.13 8.12 6.88
C LEU A 149 -13.85 8.65 5.62
N HIS A 150 -13.99 9.98 5.47
CA HIS A 150 -14.64 10.59 4.30
C HIS A 150 -13.82 10.43 3.02
N PHE A 151 -12.56 10.87 3.04
CA PHE A 151 -11.66 10.70 1.89
C PHE A 151 -11.47 9.23 1.54
N GLY A 152 -11.46 8.41 2.58
CA GLY A 152 -11.39 6.99 2.44
C GLY A 152 -12.60 6.36 1.77
N CYS A 153 -13.81 6.73 2.15
CA CYS A 153 -15.04 6.27 1.49
C CYS A 153 -15.04 6.64 0.00
N VAL A 154 -14.65 7.87 -0.35
CA VAL A 154 -14.54 8.29 -1.76
C VAL A 154 -13.56 7.41 -2.53
N TRP A 155 -12.40 7.13 -1.93
CA TRP A 155 -11.37 6.29 -2.54
C TRP A 155 -11.80 4.81 -2.65
N LEU A 156 -12.44 4.25 -1.62
CA LEU A 156 -13.00 2.90 -1.62
C LEU A 156 -14.07 2.77 -2.70
N SER A 157 -14.97 3.75 -2.81
CA SER A 157 -15.97 3.81 -3.88
C SER A 157 -15.32 3.83 -5.26
N LEU A 158 -14.22 4.56 -5.44
CA LEU A 158 -13.45 4.56 -6.68
C LEU A 158 -12.86 3.17 -6.98
N GLY A 159 -12.25 2.53 -5.97
CA GLY A 159 -11.68 1.19 -6.09
C GLY A 159 -12.72 0.12 -6.43
N ILE A 160 -13.88 0.18 -5.77
CA ILE A 160 -15.04 -0.69 -6.03
C ILE A 160 -15.59 -0.42 -7.44
N ALA A 161 -15.72 0.84 -7.85
CA ALA A 161 -16.18 1.19 -9.19
C ALA A 161 -15.25 0.63 -10.27
N ILE A 162 -13.93 0.71 -10.09
CA ILE A 162 -12.94 0.11 -11.00
C ILE A 162 -13.09 -1.41 -11.02
N PHE A 163 -13.24 -2.05 -9.86
CA PHE A 163 -13.42 -3.50 -9.76
C PHE A 163 -14.71 -3.97 -10.43
N ILE A 164 -15.84 -3.28 -10.18
CA ILE A 164 -17.14 -3.57 -10.78
C ILE A 164 -17.11 -3.34 -12.29
N TYR A 165 -16.58 -2.20 -12.74
CA TYR A 165 -16.39 -1.90 -14.16
C TYR A 165 -15.61 -3.03 -14.86
N LYS A 166 -14.55 -3.52 -14.21
CA LYS A 166 -13.73 -4.58 -14.77
C LYS A 166 -14.38 -5.96 -14.71
N LYS A 167 -15.13 -6.28 -13.65
CA LYS A 167 -15.94 -7.50 -13.54
C LYS A 167 -17.05 -7.53 -14.61
N LEU A 168 -17.67 -6.38 -14.89
CA LEU A 168 -18.68 -6.21 -15.94
C LEU A 168 -18.11 -6.37 -17.36
N ARG A 169 -16.86 -5.95 -17.59
CA ARG A 169 -16.19 -6.06 -18.91
C ARG A 169 -15.68 -7.47 -19.26
N LYS A 170 -16.00 -8.51 -18.47
CA LYS A 170 -15.61 -9.92 -18.72
C LYS A 170 -14.17 -10.08 -19.21
N GLN A 171 -13.21 -9.38 -18.60
CA GLN A 171 -11.82 -9.70 -18.83
C GLN A 171 -11.55 -11.01 -18.11
N SER A 172 -11.47 -12.10 -18.86
CA SER A 172 -10.98 -13.38 -18.35
C SER A 172 -9.65 -13.09 -17.67
N VAL A 173 -9.63 -13.21 -16.35
CA VAL A 173 -8.39 -13.31 -15.59
C VAL A 173 -7.75 -14.56 -16.15
N VAL A 174 -6.86 -14.39 -17.12
CA VAL A 174 -6.02 -15.47 -17.61
C VAL A 174 -5.14 -15.79 -16.41
N MET A 175 -5.62 -16.71 -15.57
CA MET A 175 -4.81 -17.48 -14.66
C MET A 175 -3.76 -18.12 -15.56
N SER A 176 -2.59 -17.48 -15.66
CA SER A 176 -1.42 -18.15 -16.19
C SER A 176 -1.18 -19.28 -15.21
N ASN A 177 -1.61 -20.49 -15.60
CA ASN A 177 -1.26 -21.71 -14.90
C ASN A 177 0.24 -21.65 -14.65
N ALA A 178 0.60 -21.59 -13.37
CA ALA A 178 1.92 -21.99 -12.91
C ALA A 178 2.02 -23.52 -13.02
#